data_AF-A0A959A8U2-F1
#
_entry.id   AF-A0A959A8U2-F1
#
_cell.length_a   1.000
_cell.length_b   1.000
_cell.length_c   1.000
_cell.angle_alpha   90.00
_cell.angle_beta   90.00
_cell.angle_gamma   90.00
#
_symmetry.space_group_name_H-M   'P 1'
#
loop_
_entity.id
_entity.type
_entity.pdbx_description
1 polymer ?
#
loop_
_entity_poly.entity_id
_entity_poly.type
_entity_poly.pdbx_seq_one_letter_code
_entity_poly.pdbx_strand_id
1 'polypeptide(L)'
;MEQPTAAYLVKMQNPILQASVVMGAILVVDILAKFLQSAGMDIEQRFPWTVTASFILFFAVGNSMFSLLSKNMDSYWTRSILSYVGLAGFSGLVAYLFSSLGINEAGSYRWLYIVLTFGYLLFLTIIGLMKKIVEFAQREEWNQPRLRKRKK
;
A
#
# COMPACT_ATOMS: atom_id res chain seq x y z
N MET A 1 6.11 -29.13 -12.50
CA MET A 1 6.81 -28.56 -11.33
C MET A 1 6.53 -27.06 -11.32
N GLU A 2 5.48 -26.62 -10.63
CA GLU A 2 5.24 -25.18 -10.43
C GLU A 2 6.34 -24.65 -9.50
N GLN A 3 7.07 -23.62 -9.95
CA GLN A 3 8.20 -23.09 -9.20
C GLN A 3 7.73 -22.38 -7.92
N PRO A 4 8.35 -22.64 -6.74
CA PRO A 4 7.93 -22.06 -5.47
C PRO A 4 8.00 -20.52 -5.46
N THR A 5 8.89 -19.92 -6.26
CA THR A 5 9.01 -18.46 -6.46
C THR A 5 7.72 -17.84 -7.00
N ALA A 6 7.03 -18.50 -7.93
CA ALA A 6 5.76 -18.00 -8.48
C ALA A 6 4.65 -17.97 -7.42
N ALA A 7 4.61 -18.98 -6.54
CA ALA A 7 3.64 -19.04 -5.46
C ALA A 7 3.84 -17.91 -4.44
N TYR A 8 5.08 -17.57 -4.07
CA TYR A 8 5.36 -16.43 -3.19
C TYR A 8 4.97 -15.09 -3.81
N LEU A 9 5.24 -14.89 -5.10
CA LEU A 9 4.85 -13.67 -5.82
C LEU A 9 3.32 -13.53 -5.92
N VAL A 10 2.60 -14.61 -6.23
CA VAL A 10 1.13 -14.63 -6.28
C VAL A 10 0.53 -14.37 -4.90
N LYS A 11 1.15 -14.88 -3.83
CA LYS A 11 0.71 -14.62 -2.46
C LYS A 11 0.95 -13.16 -2.05
N MET A 12 2.07 -12.57 -2.46
CA MET A 12 2.40 -11.14 -2.25
C MET A 12 1.52 -10.19 -3.05
N GLN A 13 0.84 -10.64 -4.12
CA GLN A 13 -0.18 -9.84 -4.80
C GLN A 13 -1.47 -9.66 -3.98
N ASN A 14 -1.62 -10.28 -2.81
CA ASN A 14 -2.81 -10.07 -1.98
C ASN A 14 -2.66 -8.79 -1.14
N PRO A 15 -3.52 -7.75 -1.33
CA PRO A 15 -3.44 -6.50 -0.57
C PRO A 15 -3.54 -6.70 0.94
N ILE A 16 -4.31 -7.71 1.38
CA ILE A 16 -4.51 -8.01 2.79
C ILE A 16 -3.20 -8.54 3.39
N LEU A 17 -2.49 -9.41 2.67
CA LEU A 17 -1.21 -9.93 3.13
C LEU A 17 -0.16 -8.83 3.20
N GLN A 18 -0.12 -7.94 2.20
CA GLN A 18 0.77 -6.77 2.22
C GLN A 18 0.50 -5.91 3.47
N ALA A 19 -0.77 -5.62 3.77
CA ALA A 19 -1.14 -4.86 4.96
C ALA A 19 -0.75 -5.59 6.26
N SER A 20 -0.96 -6.90 6.36
CA SER A 20 -0.55 -7.68 7.53
C SER A 20 0.96 -7.68 7.73
N VAL A 21 1.75 -7.78 6.66
CA VAL A 21 3.23 -7.71 6.74
C VAL A 21 3.68 -6.33 7.20
N VAL A 22 3.11 -5.27 6.63
CA VAL A 22 3.42 -3.89 7.02
C VAL A 22 3.03 -3.63 8.48
N MET A 23 1.86 -4.10 8.91
CA MET A 23 1.43 -4.01 10.31
C MET A 23 2.40 -4.74 11.25
N GLY A 24 2.85 -5.94 10.88
CA GLY A 24 3.88 -6.67 11.63
C GLY A 24 5.18 -5.89 11.73
N ALA A 25 5.61 -5.25 10.65
CA ALA A 25 6.81 -4.41 10.65
C ALA A 25 6.68 -3.19 11.58
N ILE A 26 5.52 -2.51 11.58
CA ILE A 26 5.24 -1.40 12.50
C ILE A 26 5.38 -1.87 13.95
N LEU A 27 4.73 -2.98 14.31
CA LEU A 27 4.79 -3.54 15.66
C LEU A 27 6.22 -3.90 16.07
N VAL A 28 6.99 -4.53 15.19
CA VAL A 28 8.40 -4.88 15.47
C VAL A 28 9.23 -3.63 15.74
N VAL A 29 9.06 -2.58 14.94
CA VAL A 29 9.78 -1.31 15.12
C VAL A 29 9.37 -0.61 16.41
N ASP A 30 8.08 -0.57 16.74
CA ASP A 30 7.59 0.06 17.97
C ASP A 30 8.01 -0.70 19.24
N ILE A 31 8.02 -2.04 19.20
CA ILE A 31 8.53 -2.89 20.29
C ILE A 31 10.03 -2.67 20.47
N LEU A 32 10.79 -2.65 19.37
CA LEU A 32 12.23 -2.37 19.42
C LEU A 32 12.48 -0.98 20.00
N ALA A 33 11.71 0.03 19.59
CA ALA A 33 11.81 1.37 20.14
C ALA A 33 11.55 1.39 21.66
N LYS A 34 10.51 0.68 22.15
CA LYS A 34 10.27 0.58 23.60
C LYS A 34 11.40 -0.14 24.35
N PHE A 35 11.97 -1.18 23.75
CA PHE A 35 13.12 -1.88 24.33
C PHE A 35 14.35 -0.96 24.45
N LEU A 36 14.63 -0.19 23.38
CA LEU A 36 15.70 0.80 23.36
C LEU A 36 15.47 1.94 24.35
N GLN A 37 14.21 2.38 24.53
CA GLN A 37 13.83 3.35 25.56
C GLN A 37 14.10 2.80 26.97
N SER A 38 13.76 1.53 27.23
CA SER A 38 14.08 0.89 28.51
C SER A 38 15.58 0.70 28.76
N ALA A 39 16.39 0.65 27.69
CA ALA A 39 17.84 0.60 27.77
C ALA A 39 18.49 1.99 28.04
N GLY A 40 17.68 3.04 28.21
CA GLY A 40 18.13 4.38 28.57
C GLY A 40 18.30 5.35 27.40
N MET A 41 17.82 5.02 26.21
CA MET A 41 17.81 5.97 25.09
C MET A 41 16.57 6.87 25.10
N ASP A 42 16.79 8.17 24.89
CA ASP A 42 15.70 9.13 24.71
C ASP A 42 15.09 8.98 23.32
N ILE A 43 13.92 8.34 23.28
CA ILE A 43 13.09 8.20 22.08
C ILE A 43 11.92 9.15 22.20
N GLU A 44 11.73 9.98 21.17
CA GLU A 44 10.64 10.95 21.13
C GLU A 44 9.28 10.25 21.26
N GLN A 45 8.39 10.82 22.07
CA GLN A 45 7.04 10.28 22.26
C GLN A 45 6.24 10.20 20.95
N ARG A 46 6.55 11.04 19.96
CA ARG A 46 5.90 11.05 18.63
C ARG A 46 6.41 9.97 17.68
N PHE A 47 7.47 9.24 18.04
CA PHE A 47 8.11 8.25 17.18
C PHE A 47 7.14 7.19 16.60
N PRO A 48 6.22 6.59 17.39
CA PRO A 48 5.26 5.61 16.85
C PRO A 48 4.34 6.17 15.75
N TRP A 49 4.00 7.47 15.84
CA TRP A 49 3.23 8.15 14.80
C TRP A 49 4.05 8.35 13.51
N THR A 50 5.35 8.65 13.64
CA THR A 50 6.28 8.75 12.50
C THR A 50 6.45 7.41 11.79
N VAL A 51 6.68 6.35 12.57
CA VAL A 51 6.79 4.97 12.09
C VAL A 51 5.55 4.61 11.30
N THR A 52 4.39 4.80 11.92
CA THR A 52 3.12 4.47 11.28
C THR A 52 2.88 5.25 9.99
N ALA A 53 3.08 6.56 9.99
CA ALA A 53 2.90 7.38 8.79
C ALA A 53 3.82 6.93 7.64
N SER A 54 5.07 6.60 7.96
CA SER A 54 6.07 6.12 6.99
C SER A 54 5.66 4.78 6.37
N PHE A 55 5.19 3.85 7.20
CA PHE A 55 4.76 2.53 6.75
C PHE A 55 3.42 2.54 6.01
N ILE A 56 2.49 3.43 6.37
CA ILE A 56 1.27 3.67 5.57
C ILE A 56 1.64 4.17 4.18
N LEU A 57 2.59 5.10 4.06
CA LEU A 57 3.07 5.58 2.77
C LEU A 57 3.75 4.46 1.98
N PHE A 58 4.58 3.67 2.64
CA PHE A 58 5.23 2.51 2.03
C PHE A 58 4.21 1.51 1.47
N PHE A 59 3.17 1.19 2.25
CA PHE A 59 2.05 0.38 1.78
C PHE A 59 1.33 1.05 0.60
N ALA A 60 1.04 2.35 0.68
CA ALA A 60 0.32 3.06 -0.37
C ALA A 60 1.06 2.97 -1.72
N VAL A 61 2.37 3.23 -1.72
CA VAL A 61 3.20 3.13 -2.93
C VAL A 61 3.30 1.67 -3.39
N GLY A 62 3.68 0.75 -2.51
CA GLY A 62 3.87 -0.66 -2.87
C GLY A 62 2.59 -1.31 -3.40
N ASN A 63 1.47 -1.13 -2.68
CA ASN A 63 0.17 -1.65 -3.09
C ASN A 63 -0.27 -1.11 -4.45
N SER A 64 -0.05 0.19 -4.69
CA SER A 64 -0.37 0.82 -5.96
C SER A 64 0.43 0.18 -7.10
N MET A 65 1.72 -0.06 -6.93
CA MET A 65 2.55 -0.76 -7.93
C MET A 65 2.05 -2.19 -8.20
N PHE A 66 1.74 -2.96 -7.16
CA PHE A 66 1.22 -4.33 -7.33
C PHE A 66 -0.16 -4.37 -8.00
N SER A 67 -0.94 -3.28 -7.90
CA SER A 67 -2.21 -3.17 -8.63
C SER A 67 -2.02 -3.21 -10.15
N LEU A 68 -0.84 -2.87 -10.68
CA LEU A 68 -0.52 -3.04 -12.11
C LEU A 68 -0.37 -4.49 -12.53
N LEU A 69 0.05 -5.37 -11.63
CA LEU A 69 0.30 -6.77 -11.95
C LEU A 69 -0.94 -7.65 -11.79
N SER A 70 -2.01 -7.11 -11.19
CA SER A 70 -3.25 -7.85 -10.96
C SER A 70 -4.00 -8.13 -12.27
N LYS A 71 -4.54 -9.34 -12.44
CA LYS A 71 -5.37 -9.64 -13.62
C LYS A 71 -6.77 -9.02 -13.53
N ASN A 72 -7.32 -8.97 -12.32
CA ASN A 72 -8.67 -8.46 -12.06
C ASN A 72 -8.58 -7.16 -11.25
N MET A 73 -8.61 -6.02 -11.95
CA MET A 73 -8.44 -4.70 -11.33
C MET A 73 -9.57 -4.39 -10.34
N ASP A 74 -10.83 -4.62 -10.71
CA ASP A 74 -11.97 -4.22 -9.86
C ASP A 74 -11.95 -4.89 -8.48
N SER A 75 -11.71 -6.21 -8.45
CA SER A 75 -11.60 -6.96 -7.18
C SER A 75 -10.37 -6.56 -6.38
N TYR A 76 -9.25 -6.28 -7.05
CA TYR A 76 -8.03 -5.81 -6.38
C TYR A 76 -8.23 -4.43 -5.75
N TRP A 77 -8.93 -3.54 -6.43
CA TRP A 77 -9.16 -2.16 -6.01
C TRP A 77 -9.93 -2.10 -4.67
N THR A 78 -11.06 -2.81 -4.57
CA THR A 78 -11.84 -2.86 -3.33
C THR A 78 -11.05 -3.47 -2.18
N ARG A 79 -10.33 -4.58 -2.42
CA ARG A 79 -9.49 -5.23 -1.40
C ARG A 79 -8.36 -4.32 -0.92
N SER A 80 -7.80 -3.53 -1.83
CA SER A 80 -6.70 -2.59 -1.53
C SER A 80 -7.17 -1.41 -0.70
N ILE A 81 -8.36 -0.87 -0.98
CA ILE A 81 -8.97 0.18 -0.15
C ILE A 81 -9.27 -0.37 1.25
N LEU A 82 -9.89 -1.55 1.34
CA LEU A 82 -10.21 -2.15 2.63
C LEU A 82 -8.94 -2.43 3.44
N SER A 83 -7.89 -2.94 2.80
CA SER A 83 -6.60 -3.21 3.44
C SER A 83 -5.92 -1.93 3.91
N TYR A 84 -5.99 -0.84 3.14
CA TYR A 84 -5.47 0.46 3.53
C TYR A 84 -6.21 1.04 4.74
N VAL A 85 -7.54 1.06 4.69
CA VAL A 85 -8.37 1.60 5.79
C VAL A 85 -8.16 0.79 7.06
N GLY A 86 -8.12 -0.54 6.95
CA GLY A 86 -7.79 -1.42 8.06
C GLY A 86 -6.39 -1.12 8.60
N LEU A 87 -5.37 -1.08 7.74
CA LEU A 87 -4.00 -0.78 8.15
C LEU A 87 -3.93 0.58 8.86
N ALA A 88 -4.41 1.66 8.24
CA ALA A 88 -4.35 3.01 8.81
C ALA A 88 -5.09 3.13 10.15
N GLY A 89 -6.26 2.48 10.28
CA GLY A 89 -7.02 2.46 11.52
C GLY A 89 -6.30 1.68 12.63
N PHE A 90 -5.88 0.45 12.35
CA PHE A 90 -5.21 -0.39 13.34
C PHE A 90 -3.82 0.13 13.71
N SER A 91 -3.03 0.60 12.76
CA SER A 91 -1.71 1.16 13.03
C SER A 91 -1.81 2.48 13.78
N GLY A 92 -2.82 3.31 13.51
CA GLY A 92 -3.09 4.51 14.30
C GLY A 92 -3.48 4.18 15.75
N LEU A 93 -4.23 3.10 15.96
CA LEU A 93 -4.54 2.60 17.31
C LEU A 93 -3.27 2.10 18.02
N VAL A 94 -2.42 1.35 17.33
CA VAL A 94 -1.12 0.91 17.88
C VAL A 94 -0.25 2.11 18.24
N ALA A 95 -0.12 3.10 17.35
CA ALA A 95 0.64 4.32 17.62
C ALA A 95 0.11 5.04 18.87
N TYR A 96 -1.21 5.17 19.00
CA TYR A 96 -1.85 5.72 20.20
C TYR A 96 -1.49 4.96 21.47
N LEU A 97 -1.53 3.61 21.44
CA LEU A 97 -1.19 2.79 22.61
C LEU A 97 0.29 2.92 23.01
N PHE A 98 1.20 2.98 22.04
CA PHE A 98 2.63 3.07 22.31
C PHE A 98 3.10 4.48 22.66
N SER A 99 2.48 5.51 22.08
CA SER A 99 2.83 6.92 22.31
C SER A 99 2.05 7.56 23.45
N SER A 100 0.89 7.00 23.84
CA SER A 100 -0.11 7.59 24.74
C SER A 100 -0.55 9.01 24.35
N LEU A 101 -0.43 9.39 23.08
CA LEU A 101 -0.78 10.71 22.56
C LEU A 101 -1.95 10.55 21.60
N GLY A 102 -3.04 11.26 21.87
CA GLY A 102 -4.18 11.28 20.95
C GLY A 102 -3.78 11.80 19.57
N ILE A 103 -4.44 11.35 18.50
CA ILE A 103 -4.18 11.84 17.14
C ILE A 103 -4.31 13.37 17.00
N ASN A 104 -5.13 13.99 17.85
CA ASN A 104 -5.29 15.45 17.92
C ASN A 104 -4.12 16.14 18.65
N GLU A 105 -3.52 15.47 19.62
CA GLU A 105 -2.37 15.97 20.42
C GLU A 105 -1.05 15.72 19.71
N ALA A 106 -1.02 14.73 18.82
CA ALA A 106 0.10 14.44 17.94
C ALA A 106 0.38 15.58 16.92
N GLY A 107 -0.40 16.68 16.92
CA GLY A 107 -0.15 17.85 16.10
C GLY A 107 -0.37 17.55 14.61
N SER A 108 0.67 17.69 13.79
CA SER A 108 0.59 17.56 12.33
C SER A 108 0.23 16.16 11.82
N TYR A 109 0.28 15.11 12.66
CA TYR A 109 0.01 13.73 12.23
C TYR A 109 -1.43 13.51 11.77
N ARG A 110 -2.42 14.23 12.34
CA ARG A 110 -3.80 14.19 11.83
C ARG A 110 -3.86 14.60 10.35
N TRP A 111 -3.16 15.67 9.99
CA TRP A 111 -3.08 16.15 8.61
C TRP A 111 -2.31 15.19 7.73
N LEU A 112 -1.21 14.60 8.23
CA LEU A 112 -0.48 13.58 7.49
C LEU A 112 -1.37 12.39 7.13
N TYR A 113 -2.20 11.89 8.03
CA TYR A 113 -3.12 10.78 7.73
C TYR A 113 -4.11 11.15 6.62
N ILE A 114 -4.66 12.36 6.66
CA ILE A 114 -5.54 12.87 5.60
C ILE A 114 -4.79 12.91 4.27
N VAL A 115 -3.61 13.53 4.24
CA VAL A 115 -2.77 13.65 3.04
C VAL A 115 -2.38 12.28 2.49
N LEU A 116 -2.00 11.33 3.35
CA LEU A 116 -1.65 9.97 2.96
C LEU A 116 -2.86 9.22 2.38
N THR A 117 -4.05 9.42 2.95
CA THR A 117 -5.28 8.79 2.46
C THR A 117 -5.64 9.31 1.07
N PHE A 118 -5.65 10.63 0.90
CA PHE A 118 -5.90 11.25 -0.40
C PHE A 118 -4.83 10.87 -1.43
N GLY A 119 -3.55 10.88 -1.03
CA GLY A 119 -2.43 10.48 -1.87
C GLY A 119 -2.55 9.03 -2.33
N TYR A 120 -2.96 8.12 -1.45
CA TYR A 120 -3.19 6.73 -1.81
C TYR A 120 -4.32 6.56 -2.84
N LEU A 121 -5.45 7.22 -2.64
CA LEU A 121 -6.56 7.20 -3.60
C LEU A 121 -6.14 7.78 -4.96
N LEU A 122 -5.32 8.82 -4.96
CA LEU A 122 -4.73 9.39 -6.17
C LEU A 122 -3.83 8.37 -6.88
N PHE A 123 -2.91 7.70 -6.17
CA PHE A 123 -2.06 6.67 -6.75
C PHE A 123 -2.88 5.52 -7.36
N LEU A 124 -3.88 5.02 -6.62
CA LEU A 124 -4.77 3.97 -7.13
C LEU A 124 -5.53 4.41 -8.39
N THR A 125 -5.98 5.66 -8.45
CA THR A 125 -6.72 6.20 -9.59
C THR A 125 -5.82 6.31 -10.82
N ILE A 126 -4.62 6.89 -10.67
CA ILE A 126 -3.65 7.04 -11.76
C ILE A 126 -3.31 5.68 -12.38
N ILE A 127 -3.08 4.68 -11.53
CA ILE A 127 -2.72 3.34 -11.96
C ILE A 127 -3.90 2.61 -12.62
N GLY A 128 -5.10 2.75 -12.06
CA GLY A 128 -6.32 2.23 -12.66
C GLY A 128 -6.55 2.79 -14.06
N LEU A 129 -6.32 4.10 -14.26
CA LEU A 129 -6.39 4.75 -15.57
C LEU A 129 -5.32 4.23 -16.52
N MET A 130 -4.06 4.12 -16.06
CA MET A 130 -2.96 3.61 -16.88
C MET A 130 -3.27 2.22 -17.46
N LYS A 131 -3.84 1.32 -16.65
CA LYS A 131 -4.26 -0.01 -17.12
C LYS A 131 -5.35 0.05 -18.17
N LYS A 132 -6.37 0.87 -17.96
CA LYS A 132 -7.44 1.06 -18.96
C LYS A 132 -6.89 1.56 -20.29
N ILE A 133 -5.90 2.47 -20.27
CA ILE A 133 -5.23 2.97 -21.48
C ILE A 133 -4.47 1.84 -22.19
N VAL A 134 -3.71 1.03 -21.46
CA VAL A 134 -2.97 -0.10 -22.04
C VAL A 134 -3.91 -1.15 -22.63
N GLU A 135 -4.99 -1.50 -21.92
CA GLU A 135 -6.01 -2.42 -22.42
C GLU A 135 -6.72 -1.89 -23.67
N PHE A 136 -6.99 -0.58 -23.72
CA PHE A 136 -7.56 0.06 -24.90
C PHE A 136 -6.61 -0.02 -26.11
N ALA A 137 -5.33 0.30 -25.92
CA ALA A 137 -4.32 0.22 -26.97
C ALA A 137 -4.17 -1.22 -27.51
N GLN A 138 -4.12 -2.22 -26.62
CA GLN A 138 -4.07 -3.64 -27.02
C GLN A 138 -5.31 -4.08 -27.81
N ARG A 139 -6.49 -3.54 -27.53
CA ARG A 139 -7.72 -3.83 -28.28
C ARG A 139 -7.72 -3.17 -29.66
N GLU A 140 -7.21 -1.96 -29.77
CA GLU A 140 -7.16 -1.22 -31.05
C GLU A 140 -6.20 -1.88 -32.06
N GLU A 141 -5.05 -2.37 -31.59
CA GLU A 141 -4.12 -3.17 -32.41
C GLU A 141 -4.76 -4.47 -32.94
N TRP A 142 -5.58 -5.15 -32.14
CA TRP A 142 -6.27 -6.37 -32.55
C TRP A 142 -7.35 -6.11 -33.61
N ASN A 143 -8.00 -4.94 -33.54
CA ASN A 143 -9.09 -4.56 -34.43
C ASN A 143 -8.64 -3.97 -35.77
N GLN A 144 -7.35 -3.75 -36.01
CA GLN A 144 -6.87 -3.43 -37.35
C GLN A 144 -6.75 -4.73 -38.18
N PRO A 145 -7.67 -5.01 -39.12
CA PRO A 145 -7.52 -6.16 -39.99
C PRO A 145 -6.25 -5.96 -40.79
N ARG A 146 -5.33 -6.94 -40.73
CA ARG A 146 -4.09 -6.93 -41.51
C ARG A 146 -4.45 -6.74 -42.98
N LEU A 147 -4.33 -5.50 -43.46
CA LEU A 147 -4.53 -5.14 -44.87
C LEU A 147 -3.42 -5.83 -45.67
N ARG A 148 -3.65 -7.09 -46.02
CA ARG A 148 -2.76 -7.90 -46.83
C ARG A 148 -2.75 -7.27 -48.22
N LYS A 149 -1.81 -6.36 -48.47
CA LYS A 149 -1.54 -5.82 -49.81
C LYS A 149 -1.17 -6.99 -50.72
N ARG A 150 -2.14 -7.45 -51.50
CA ARG A 150 -1.92 -8.39 -52.61
C ARG A 150 -1.12 -7.61 -53.67
N LYS A 151 0.17 -7.91 -53.81
CA LYS A 151 0.99 -7.41 -54.93
C LYS A 151 0.41 -7.97 -56.23
N LYS A 152 0.14 -7.07 -57.18
CA LYS A 152 -0.11 -7.39 -58.59
C LYS A 152 1.16 -7.95 -59.22
#